data_AF-A0A926W994-F1
#
_entry.id   AF-A0A926W994-F1
#
_cell.length_a   1.000
_cell.length_b   1.000
_cell.length_c   1.000
_cell.angle_alpha   90.00
_cell.angle_beta   90.00
_cell.angle_gamma   90.00
#
_symmetry.space_group_name_H-M   'P 1'
#
loop_
_entity.id
_entity.type
_entity.pdbx_description
1 polymer ?
#
loop_
_entity_poly.entity_id
_entity_poly.type
_entity_poly.pdbx_seq_one_letter_code
_entity_poly.pdbx_strand_id
1 'polypeptide(L)'
;MRVRQALTVPDLETTETRKLAKKNLWVTGLLTFPLPFVGYLYTARYPLASITCAIWLICSAAVDEDFAGPIVGFLMIGSTIENMVAVLRARSERGETGLQLQQYPQVRDVRIELLKLAKSQGEVTLADCVIATELPADEVRLLLSEFEYQDLMRSSNRESDGAIVYRVV
;
A
#
# COMPACT_ATOMS: atom_id res chain seq x y z
N MET A 1 -9.53 49.06 0.25
CA MET A 1 -9.34 47.66 0.68
C MET A 1 -10.57 46.85 0.28
N ARG A 2 -10.48 46.04 -0.79
CA ARG A 2 -11.52 45.05 -1.14
C ARG A 2 -10.95 43.67 -0.83
N VAL A 3 -11.47 43.04 0.21
CA VAL A 3 -11.20 41.64 0.54
C VAL A 3 -11.85 40.79 -0.56
N ARG A 4 -11.04 40.20 -1.43
CA ARG A 4 -11.51 39.12 -2.31
C ARG A 4 -11.73 37.90 -1.42
N GLN A 5 -12.99 37.60 -1.14
CA GLN A 5 -13.38 36.28 -0.64
C GLN A 5 -13.02 35.26 -1.72
N ALA A 6 -12.03 34.43 -1.43
CA ALA A 6 -11.79 33.23 -2.20
C ALA A 6 -12.99 32.30 -1.99
N LEU A 7 -13.83 32.16 -3.01
CA LEU A 7 -14.76 31.05 -3.12
C LEU A 7 -13.91 29.77 -3.20
N THR A 8 -13.72 29.10 -2.07
CA THR A 8 -13.29 27.71 -2.03
C THR A 8 -14.38 26.90 -2.70
N VAL A 9 -14.20 26.58 -3.97
CA VAL A 9 -14.94 25.51 -4.64
C VAL A 9 -14.77 24.29 -3.74
N PRO A 10 -15.84 23.72 -3.15
CA PRO A 10 -15.71 22.44 -2.46
C PRO A 10 -15.20 21.45 -3.50
N ASP A 11 -13.97 21.01 -3.29
CA ASP A 11 -13.18 20.22 -4.23
C ASP A 11 -13.97 18.97 -4.64
N LEU A 12 -14.36 18.86 -5.92
CA LEU A 12 -15.25 17.80 -6.40
C LEU A 12 -14.73 16.40 -6.04
N GLU A 13 -13.40 16.24 -6.00
CA GLU A 13 -12.69 15.02 -5.64
C GLU A 13 -12.99 14.56 -4.20
N THR A 14 -13.11 15.50 -3.25
CA THR A 14 -13.49 15.20 -1.86
C THR A 14 -14.94 14.72 -1.75
N THR A 15 -15.78 15.05 -2.74
CA THR A 15 -17.20 14.70 -2.74
C THR A 15 -17.45 13.30 -3.29
N GLU A 16 -16.69 12.89 -4.31
CA GLU A 16 -16.79 11.55 -4.91
C GLU A 16 -16.20 10.47 -4.00
N THR A 17 -15.01 10.70 -3.44
CA THR A 17 -14.40 9.85 -2.41
C THR A 17 -15.32 9.66 -1.21
N ARG A 18 -16.00 10.74 -0.79
CA ARG A 18 -17.02 10.70 0.27
C ARG A 18 -18.25 9.86 -0.08
N LYS A 19 -18.69 9.85 -1.34
CA LYS A 19 -19.80 8.98 -1.78
C LYS A 19 -19.36 7.52 -1.86
N LEU A 20 -18.12 7.27 -2.28
CA LEU A 20 -17.52 5.94 -2.40
C LEU A 20 -17.38 5.26 -1.03
N ALA A 21 -16.89 5.98 -0.02
CA ALA A 21 -16.69 5.46 1.33
C ALA A 21 -17.99 4.92 1.98
N LYS A 22 -19.13 5.54 1.67
CA LYS A 22 -20.45 5.14 2.17
C LYS A 22 -20.99 3.84 1.54
N LYS A 23 -20.41 3.38 0.43
CA LYS A 23 -20.85 2.16 -0.26
C LYS A 23 -20.54 0.93 0.56
N ASN A 24 -21.41 -0.08 0.53
CA ASN A 24 -21.19 -1.31 1.28
C ASN A 24 -20.15 -2.18 0.55
N LEU A 25 -19.09 -2.59 1.26
CA LEU A 25 -18.00 -3.40 0.72
C LEU A 25 -18.49 -4.75 0.19
N TRP A 26 -19.34 -5.44 0.94
CA TRP A 26 -19.89 -6.73 0.54
C TRP A 26 -20.78 -6.62 -0.68
N VAL A 27 -21.61 -5.58 -0.74
CA VAL A 27 -22.46 -5.30 -1.91
C VAL A 27 -21.60 -4.96 -3.12
N THR A 28 -20.49 -4.25 -2.91
CA THR A 28 -19.53 -3.93 -3.99
C THR A 28 -18.92 -5.22 -4.55
N GLY A 29 -18.42 -6.11 -3.69
CA GLY A 29 -17.87 -7.40 -4.13
C GLY A 29 -18.91 -8.28 -4.83
N LEU A 30 -20.11 -8.40 -4.23
CA LEU A 30 -21.22 -9.19 -4.77
C LEU A 30 -21.70 -8.71 -6.13
N LEU A 31 -21.73 -7.39 -6.36
CA LEU A 31 -22.12 -6.83 -7.66
C LEU A 31 -21.00 -6.92 -8.69
N THR A 32 -19.74 -6.74 -8.28
CA THR A 32 -18.59 -6.71 -9.20
C THR A 32 -18.20 -8.10 -9.67
N PHE A 33 -18.34 -9.13 -8.84
CA PHE A 33 -17.90 -10.48 -9.17
C PHE A 33 -18.63 -11.09 -10.39
N PRO A 34 -19.97 -11.13 -10.45
CA PRO A 34 -20.67 -11.69 -11.61
C PRO A 34 -20.70 -10.72 -12.81
N LEU A 35 -20.67 -9.41 -12.55
CA LEU A 35 -20.81 -8.36 -13.57
C LEU A 35 -19.93 -7.15 -13.22
N PRO A 36 -18.63 -7.15 -13.61
CA PRO A 36 -17.67 -6.11 -13.22
C PRO A 36 -18.14 -4.68 -13.47
N PHE A 37 -18.77 -4.43 -14.62
CA PHE A 37 -19.28 -3.10 -14.97
C PHE A 37 -20.42 -2.63 -14.05
N VAL A 38 -21.28 -3.52 -13.55
CA VAL A 38 -22.34 -3.18 -12.59
C VAL A 38 -21.74 -2.76 -11.26
N GLY A 39 -20.70 -3.47 -10.82
CA GLY A 39 -19.91 -3.10 -9.66
C GLY A 39 -19.31 -1.70 -9.76
N TYR A 40 -18.74 -1.34 -10.91
CA TYR A 40 -18.17 -0.01 -11.14
C TYR A 40 -19.21 1.10 -11.28
N LEU A 41 -20.39 0.80 -11.83
CA LEU A 41 -21.52 1.74 -11.81
C LEU A 41 -21.98 2.03 -10.38
N TYR A 42 -22.04 1.01 -9.53
CA TYR A 42 -22.42 1.16 -8.13
C TYR A 42 -21.44 2.04 -7.35
N THR A 43 -20.14 1.96 -7.66
CA THR A 43 -19.07 2.78 -7.06
C THR A 43 -18.82 4.10 -7.79
N ALA A 44 -19.66 4.45 -8.79
CA ALA A 44 -19.56 5.68 -9.59
C ALA A 44 -18.23 5.83 -10.37
N ARG A 45 -17.58 4.72 -10.71
CA ARG A 45 -16.32 4.69 -11.49
C ARG A 45 -16.62 4.44 -12.96
N TYR A 46 -17.28 5.40 -13.60
CA TYR A 46 -17.78 5.29 -14.97
C TYR A 46 -16.71 4.91 -16.02
N PRO A 47 -15.45 5.40 -15.96
CA PRO A 47 -14.42 4.99 -16.92
C PRO A 47 -14.08 3.50 -16.83
N LEU A 48 -14.03 2.94 -15.63
CA LEU A 48 -13.78 1.50 -15.42
C LEU A 48 -15.00 0.66 -15.81
N ALA A 49 -16.21 1.18 -15.57
CA ALA A 49 -17.45 0.53 -16.01
C ALA A 49 -17.51 0.38 -17.54
N SER A 50 -17.13 1.42 -18.29
CA SER A 50 -17.14 1.35 -19.77
C SER A 50 -16.08 0.39 -20.32
N ILE A 51 -14.86 0.41 -19.76
CA ILE A 51 -13.79 -0.52 -20.16
C ILE A 51 -14.22 -1.97 -19.90
N THR A 52 -14.67 -2.27 -18.69
CA THR A 52 -15.07 -3.64 -18.33
C THR A 52 -16.29 -4.12 -19.10
N CYS A 53 -17.24 -3.23 -19.43
CA CYS A 53 -18.36 -3.53 -20.32
C CYS A 53 -17.89 -3.87 -21.74
N ALA A 54 -16.95 -3.10 -22.30
CA ALA A 54 -16.41 -3.38 -23.63
C ALA A 54 -15.68 -4.72 -23.68
N ILE A 55 -14.82 -5.02 -22.71
CA ILE A 55 -14.12 -6.31 -22.62
C ILE A 55 -15.13 -7.45 -22.49
N TRP A 56 -16.16 -7.28 -21.65
CA TRP A 56 -17.21 -8.26 -21.47
C TRP A 56 -17.96 -8.58 -22.77
N LEU A 57 -18.34 -7.55 -23.54
CA LEU A 57 -19.01 -7.73 -24.83
C LEU A 57 -18.10 -8.41 -25.87
N ILE A 58 -16.82 -8.03 -25.93
CA ILE A 58 -15.84 -8.64 -26.85
C ILE A 58 -15.66 -10.12 -26.51
N CYS A 59 -15.46 -10.46 -25.23
CA CYS A 59 -15.30 -11.84 -24.80
C CYS A 59 -16.59 -12.66 -24.99
N SER A 60 -17.77 -12.06 -24.82
CA SER A 60 -19.06 -12.75 -25.04
C SER A 60 -19.34 -13.01 -26.53
N ALA A 61 -18.79 -12.20 -27.42
CA ALA A 61 -18.92 -12.35 -28.87
C ALA A 61 -17.81 -13.21 -29.49
N ALA A 62 -16.78 -13.58 -28.71
CA ALA A 62 -15.71 -14.44 -29.17
C ALA A 62 -16.22 -15.87 -29.39
N VAL A 63 -15.82 -16.47 -30.51
CA VAL A 63 -16.21 -17.86 -30.87
C VAL A 63 -15.32 -18.89 -30.17
N ASP A 64 -14.14 -18.48 -29.73
CA ASP A 64 -13.16 -19.31 -29.03
C ASP A 64 -13.31 -19.14 -27.51
N GLU A 65 -14.05 -20.06 -26.90
CA GLU A 65 -14.28 -20.09 -25.44
C GLU A 65 -13.02 -20.40 -24.65
N ASP A 66 -12.08 -21.17 -25.21
CA ASP A 66 -10.83 -21.56 -24.55
C ASP A 66 -9.89 -20.35 -24.39
N PHE A 67 -9.96 -19.39 -25.32
CA PHE A 67 -9.26 -18.12 -25.20
C PHE A 67 -10.01 -17.11 -24.30
N ALA A 68 -11.33 -17.00 -24.44
CA ALA A 68 -12.11 -15.98 -23.75
C ALA A 68 -12.31 -16.28 -22.24
N GLY A 69 -12.47 -17.56 -21.88
CA GLY A 69 -12.78 -17.99 -20.51
C GLY A 69 -11.77 -17.52 -19.46
N PRO A 70 -10.45 -17.76 -19.62
CA PRO A 70 -9.44 -17.29 -18.68
C PRO A 70 -9.41 -15.77 -18.54
N ILE A 71 -9.55 -15.03 -19.65
CA ILE A 71 -9.55 -13.56 -19.65
C ILE A 71 -10.71 -13.02 -18.84
N VAL A 72 -11.92 -13.56 -19.04
CA VAL A 72 -13.11 -13.19 -18.26
C VAL A 72 -12.93 -13.56 -16.79
N GLY A 73 -12.37 -14.72 -16.49
CA GLY A 73 -12.05 -15.14 -15.12
C GLY A 73 -11.12 -14.16 -14.40
N PHE A 74 -10.01 -13.78 -15.03
CA PHE A 74 -9.08 -12.78 -14.49
C PHE A 74 -9.72 -11.40 -14.36
N LEU A 75 -10.53 -11.00 -15.34
CA LEU A 75 -11.27 -9.74 -15.30
C LEU A 75 -12.21 -9.69 -14.10
N MET A 76 -12.98 -10.75 -13.84
CA MET A 76 -13.91 -10.81 -12.70
C MET A 76 -13.20 -10.72 -11.36
N ILE A 77 -12.15 -11.54 -11.15
CA ILE A 77 -11.40 -11.55 -9.89
C ILE A 77 -10.67 -10.22 -9.69
N GLY A 78 -9.94 -9.76 -10.70
CA GLY A 78 -9.17 -8.52 -10.66
C GLY A 78 -10.05 -7.29 -10.40
N SER A 79 -11.16 -7.17 -11.14
CA SER A 79 -12.10 -6.05 -10.96
C SER A 79 -12.74 -6.07 -9.58
N THR A 80 -13.08 -7.25 -9.05
CA THR A 80 -13.67 -7.38 -7.72
C THR A 80 -12.71 -6.91 -6.63
N ILE A 81 -11.46 -7.38 -6.66
CA ILE A 81 -10.43 -6.96 -5.71
C ILE A 81 -10.19 -5.45 -5.82
N GLU A 82 -10.00 -4.94 -7.03
CA GLU A 82 -9.71 -3.54 -7.27
C GLU A 82 -10.85 -2.63 -6.78
N ASN A 83 -12.11 -2.96 -7.11
CA ASN A 83 -13.28 -2.16 -6.74
C ASN A 83 -13.55 -2.22 -5.22
N MET A 84 -13.31 -3.38 -4.58
CA MET A 84 -13.38 -3.52 -3.12
C MET A 84 -12.27 -2.73 -2.42
N VAL A 85 -11.03 -2.78 -2.91
CA VAL A 85 -9.90 -2.01 -2.38
C VAL A 85 -10.15 -0.51 -2.48
N ALA A 86 -10.75 -0.04 -3.58
CA ALA A 86 -11.11 1.37 -3.74
C ALA A 86 -12.11 1.84 -2.66
N VAL A 87 -13.14 1.04 -2.37
CA VAL A 87 -14.10 1.32 -1.29
C VAL A 87 -13.42 1.27 0.08
N LEU A 88 -12.53 0.31 0.32
CA LEU A 88 -11.78 0.21 1.57
C LEU A 88 -10.85 1.41 1.80
N ARG A 89 -10.10 1.84 0.77
CA ARG A 89 -9.22 3.02 0.84
C ARG A 89 -10.01 4.29 1.16
N ALA A 90 -11.14 4.49 0.47
CA ALA A 90 -12.02 5.63 0.71
C ALA A 90 -12.62 5.63 2.15
N ARG A 91 -12.85 4.44 2.73
CA ARG A 91 -13.31 4.29 4.12
C ARG A 91 -12.18 4.55 5.13
N SER A 92 -10.97 4.07 4.86
CA SER A 92 -9.81 4.31 5.75
C SER A 92 -9.44 5.78 5.84
N GLU A 93 -9.52 6.53 4.74
CA GLU A 93 -9.28 7.98 4.71
C GLU A 93 -10.32 8.77 5.54
N ARG A 94 -11.48 8.16 5.83
CA ARG A 94 -12.55 8.74 6.65
C ARG A 94 -12.55 8.29 8.11
N GLY A 95 -11.68 7.35 8.48
CA GLY A 95 -11.70 6.74 9.82
C GLY A 95 -13.01 6.00 10.14
N GLU A 96 -13.83 5.68 9.13
CA GLU A 96 -15.17 5.07 9.28
C GLU A 96 -15.12 3.53 9.36
N THR A 97 -13.93 2.93 9.22
CA THR A 97 -13.72 1.48 9.29
C THR A 97 -12.99 1.07 10.57
N GLY A 98 -13.68 0.33 11.44
CA GLY A 98 -13.05 -0.51 12.49
C GLY A 98 -12.26 -1.70 11.92
N LEU A 99 -12.40 -1.97 10.63
CA LEU A 99 -11.45 -2.74 9.84
C LEU A 99 -10.40 -1.78 9.31
N GLN A 100 -9.38 -1.52 10.12
CA GLN A 100 -8.10 -1.10 9.56
C GLN A 100 -7.81 -2.08 8.43
N LEU A 101 -7.84 -1.62 7.16
CA LEU A 101 -6.94 -2.21 6.18
C LEU A 101 -5.64 -2.34 6.96
N GLN A 102 -5.11 -3.55 7.11
CA GLN A 102 -3.73 -3.70 7.54
C GLN A 102 -2.88 -3.00 6.46
N GLN A 103 -2.79 -1.67 6.52
CA GLN A 103 -1.52 -1.05 6.80
C GLN A 103 -0.96 -1.95 7.89
N TYR A 104 -0.06 -2.87 7.49
CA TYR A 104 0.77 -3.58 8.44
C TYR A 104 1.05 -2.56 9.53
N PRO A 105 0.72 -2.86 10.80
CA PRO A 105 1.03 -1.91 11.84
C PRO A 105 2.48 -1.54 11.56
N GLN A 106 2.73 -0.25 11.40
CA GLN A 106 4.09 0.27 11.54
C GLN A 106 4.40 0.06 13.03
N VAL A 107 4.42 -1.20 13.49
CA VAL A 107 5.44 -1.68 14.36
C VAL A 107 6.67 -1.27 13.59
N ARG A 108 7.21 -0.13 13.99
CA ARG A 108 8.54 0.31 13.62
C ARG A 108 9.42 -0.83 14.09
N ASP A 109 9.55 -1.86 13.25
CA ASP A 109 10.35 -3.02 13.58
C ASP A 109 11.76 -2.50 13.43
N VAL A 110 12.26 -2.04 14.57
CA VAL A 110 13.57 -1.42 14.71
C VAL A 110 14.62 -2.32 14.07
N ARG A 111 14.40 -3.63 14.06
CA ARG A 111 15.28 -4.58 13.40
C ARG A 111 15.35 -4.36 11.88
N ILE A 112 14.20 -4.23 11.23
CA ILE A 112 14.10 -3.99 9.80
C ILE A 112 14.61 -2.59 9.44
N GLU A 113 14.36 -1.59 10.30
CA GLU A 113 14.85 -0.22 10.12
C GLU A 113 16.38 -0.16 10.14
N LEU A 114 17.03 -0.82 11.10
CA LEU A 114 18.49 -0.91 11.19
C LEU A 114 19.11 -1.64 9.98
N LEU A 115 18.50 -2.73 9.52
CA LEU A 115 18.97 -3.45 8.33
C LEU A 115 18.83 -2.59 7.06
N LYS A 116 17.73 -1.84 6.92
CA LYS A 116 17.54 -0.90 5.81
C LYS A 116 18.55 0.24 5.85
N LEU A 117 18.82 0.80 7.04
CA LEU A 117 19.80 1.85 7.24
C LEU A 117 21.18 1.40 6.79
N ALA A 118 21.65 0.25 7.31
CA ALA A 118 22.95 -0.32 6.95
C ALA A 118 23.06 -0.62 5.45
N LYS A 119 22.00 -1.14 4.82
CA LYS A 119 21.98 -1.37 3.37
C LYS A 119 22.06 -0.07 2.55
N SER A 120 21.43 0.99 3.01
CA SER A 120 21.39 2.27 2.29
C SER A 120 22.71 3.06 2.39
N GLN A 121 23.38 3.00 3.53
CA GLN A 121 24.63 3.73 3.78
C GLN A 121 25.88 2.88 3.50
N GLY A 122 25.72 1.56 3.33
CA GLY A 122 26.80 0.59 3.15
C GLY A 122 27.50 0.24 4.46
N GLU A 123 27.84 1.25 5.27
CA GLU A 123 28.44 1.09 6.60
C GLU A 123 27.75 2.01 7.60
N VAL A 124 27.41 1.48 8.78
CA VAL A 124 26.79 2.26 9.86
C VAL A 124 27.54 2.07 11.16
N THR A 125 27.65 3.13 11.96
CA THR A 125 28.18 3.06 13.32
C THR A 125 27.07 2.85 14.34
N LEU A 126 27.42 2.48 15.56
CA LEU A 126 26.45 2.43 16.67
C LEU A 126 25.73 3.77 16.86
N ALA A 127 26.44 4.89 16.68
CA ALA A 127 25.87 6.22 16.80
C ALA A 127 24.79 6.48 15.74
N ASP A 128 25.04 6.08 14.48
CA ASP A 128 24.06 6.22 13.39
C ASP A 128 22.79 5.43 13.69
N CYS A 129 22.94 4.22 14.23
CA CYS A 129 21.84 3.36 14.63
C CYS A 129 21.00 3.95 15.78
N VAL A 130 21.67 4.52 16.80
CA VAL A 130 21.01 5.21 17.92
C VAL A 130 20.24 6.44 17.44
N ILE A 131 20.84 7.24 16.57
CA ILE A 131 20.21 8.44 16.00
C ILE A 131 18.99 8.05 15.16
N ALA A 132 19.09 7.01 14.34
CA ALA A 132 18.01 6.58 13.47
C ALA A 132 16.81 6.00 14.24
N THR A 133 17.09 5.20 15.28
CA THR A 133 16.07 4.44 16.01
C THR A 133 15.51 5.15 17.23
N GLU A 134 16.18 6.21 17.70
CA GLU A 134 15.88 6.92 18.95
C GLU A 134 15.87 6.01 20.19
N LEU A 135 16.52 4.85 20.10
CA LEU A 135 16.69 3.88 21.18
C LEU A 135 18.00 4.11 21.93
N PRO A 136 18.06 3.70 23.21
CA PRO A 136 19.29 3.83 23.99
C PRO A 136 20.37 2.87 23.46
N ALA A 137 21.63 3.27 23.63
CA ALA A 137 22.77 2.63 22.96
C ALA A 137 22.99 1.17 23.36
N ASP A 138 22.64 0.80 24.59
CA ASP A 138 22.65 -0.55 25.12
C ASP A 138 21.65 -1.47 24.42
N GLU A 139 20.41 -1.00 24.19
CA GLU A 139 19.41 -1.76 23.43
C GLU A 139 19.82 -1.96 21.97
N VAL A 140 20.32 -0.90 21.32
CA VAL A 140 20.81 -0.98 19.94
C VAL A 140 22.00 -1.93 19.85
N ARG A 141 22.91 -1.91 20.83
CA ARG A 141 24.07 -2.82 20.85
C ARG A 141 23.64 -4.28 20.94
N LEU A 142 22.63 -4.59 21.77
CA LEU A 142 22.09 -5.94 21.86
C LEU A 142 21.51 -6.41 20.51
N LEU A 143 20.74 -5.55 19.83
CA LEU A 143 20.19 -5.87 18.50
C LEU A 143 21.28 -6.09 17.45
N LEU A 144 22.32 -5.25 17.43
CA LEU A 144 23.44 -5.41 16.51
C LEU A 144 24.24 -6.70 16.79
N SER A 145 24.42 -7.06 18.06
CA SER A 145 25.03 -8.35 18.44
C SER A 145 24.17 -9.54 18.02
N GLU A 146 22.83 -9.44 18.11
CA GLU A 146 21.93 -10.48 17.59
C GLU A 146 22.05 -10.63 16.07
N PHE A 147 22.18 -9.53 15.32
CA PHE A 147 22.37 -9.59 13.86
C PHE A 147 23.70 -10.20 13.46
N GLU A 148 24.76 -9.91 14.21
CA GLU A 148 26.06 -10.53 13.99
C GLU A 148 26.01 -12.03 14.29
N TYR A 149 25.34 -12.43 15.37
CA TYR A 149 25.12 -13.84 15.69
C TYR A 149 24.30 -14.59 14.61
N GLN A 150 23.36 -13.90 13.97
CA GLN A 150 22.52 -14.44 12.89
C GLN A 150 23.15 -14.33 11.49
N ASP A 151 24.41 -13.91 11.38
CA ASP A 151 25.09 -13.65 10.10
C ASP A 151 24.35 -12.65 9.17
N LEU A 152 23.54 -11.76 9.75
CA LEU A 152 22.84 -10.69 9.00
C LEU A 152 23.72 -9.44 8.84
N MET A 153 24.61 -9.21 9.78
CA MET A 153 25.59 -8.13 9.74
C MET A 153 26.98 -8.61 10.16
N ARG A 154 28.02 -7.89 9.74
CA ARG A 154 29.38 -8.08 10.23
C ARG A 154 29.93 -6.78 10.79
N SER A 155 30.63 -6.87 11.92
CA SER A 155 31.40 -5.77 12.47
C SER A 155 32.83 -5.77 11.90
N SER A 156 33.35 -4.59 11.60
CA SER A 156 34.75 -4.41 11.20
C SER A 156 35.24 -3.02 11.61
N ASN A 157 36.55 -2.85 11.72
CA ASN A 157 37.12 -1.51 11.88
C ASN A 157 37.21 -0.83 10.52
N ARG A 158 36.63 0.36 10.41
CA ARG A 158 36.73 1.19 9.22
C ARG A 158 38.18 1.68 9.06
N GLU A 159 38.73 1.54 7.86
CA GLU A 159 40.14 1.84 7.58
C GLU A 159 40.50 3.32 7.74
N SER A 160 39.54 4.23 7.56
CA SER A 160 39.78 5.68 7.58
C SER A 160 40.01 6.26 8.97
N ASP A 161 39.27 5.77 9.98
CA ASP A 161 39.22 6.37 11.32
C ASP A 161 39.30 5.34 12.46
N GLY A 162 39.36 4.04 12.14
CA GLY A 162 39.37 2.97 13.13
C GLY A 162 38.04 2.76 13.85
N ALA A 163 36.95 3.41 13.42
CA ALA A 163 35.65 3.26 14.05
C ALA A 163 35.07 1.85 13.78
N ILE A 164 34.37 1.31 14.77
CA ILE A 164 33.63 0.05 14.60
C ILE A 164 32.39 0.34 13.77
N VAL A 165 32.29 -0.33 12.62
CA VAL A 165 31.16 -0.22 11.70
C VAL A 165 30.51 -1.58 11.47
N TYR A 166 29.22 -1.54 11.20
CA TYR A 166 28.40 -2.69 10.87
C TYR A 166 28.00 -2.61 9.40
N ARG A 167 28.13 -3.73 8.69
CA ARG A 167 27.73 -3.88 7.28
C ARG A 167 26.82 -5.08 7.13
N VAL A 168 25.83 -4.99 6.26
CA VAL A 168 25.01 -6.16 5.87
C VAL A 168 25.87 -7.13 5.08
N VAL A 169 25.73 -8.43 5.34
CA VAL A 169 26.43 -9.52 4.62
C VAL A 169 25.95 -9.64 3.18
#